data_AF-A0A1B6DI02-F1
#
_entry.id   AF-A0A1B6DI02-F1
#
_cell.length_a   1.000
_cell.length_b   1.000
_cell.length_c   1.000
_cell.angle_alpha   90.00
_cell.angle_beta   90.00
_cell.angle_gamma   90.00
#
_symmetry.space_group_name_H-M   'P 1'
#
loop_
_entity.id
_entity.type
_entity.pdbx_description
1 polymer ?
#
loop_
_entity_poly.entity_id
_entity_poly.type
_entity_poly.pdbx_seq_one_letter_code
_entity_poly.pdbx_strand_id
1 'polypeptide(L)'
;MKTKAIEEKLVMRDDRWILVFKDFDMKNFNKSLSKAAVTYITIEEESCCLLLSLEYSCVCPENIQVLQSFYNIILKSLAETFSRLDSLGKVFDTTFDCNTSDSDGKMAVYNKDFLTAFKDVINSRSIIGFDSVSRHVFINFKYNVALGDVKNRVGKWSVDKGLVLENSYIVKPVKRFFRVGVAESVPWSYKVRNHENLVLKDKSGNEIWDGYCLDFLKRLAKEMKFTYELVPNESFGVREPNGVWTGLIGDLATGVNK
;
A
#
# COMPACT_ATOMS: atom_id res chain seq x y z
N MET A 1 13.58 -14.45 -9.44
CA MET A 1 12.31 -13.94 -8.88
C MET A 1 11.10 -14.12 -9.80
N LYS A 2 11.23 -14.00 -11.13
CA LYS A 2 10.12 -14.11 -12.12
C LYS A 2 9.34 -15.44 -12.11
N THR A 3 10.05 -16.56 -12.06
CA THR A 3 9.45 -17.90 -12.15
C THR A 3 8.72 -18.27 -10.87
N LYS A 4 9.39 -18.09 -9.72
CA LYS A 4 8.84 -18.49 -8.41
C LYS A 4 7.49 -17.85 -8.07
N ALA A 5 7.30 -16.54 -8.28
CA ALA A 5 6.03 -15.90 -7.91
C ALA A 5 4.83 -16.28 -8.81
N ILE A 6 5.11 -16.63 -10.08
CA ILE A 6 4.09 -17.07 -11.04
C ILE A 6 3.79 -18.57 -10.84
N GLU A 7 4.84 -19.38 -10.62
CA GLU A 7 4.75 -20.81 -10.31
C GLU A 7 3.98 -21.05 -9.00
N GLU A 8 4.20 -20.22 -7.99
CA GLU A 8 3.50 -20.25 -6.70
C GLU A 8 2.11 -19.60 -6.75
N LYS A 9 1.61 -19.22 -7.95
CA LYS A 9 0.28 -18.60 -8.14
C LYS A 9 0.05 -17.34 -7.28
N LEU A 10 1.12 -16.63 -6.90
CA LEU A 10 0.99 -15.47 -6.02
C LEU A 10 0.31 -14.32 -6.76
N VAL A 11 0.66 -14.05 -8.03
CA VAL A 11 0.16 -12.89 -8.79
C VAL A 11 -0.85 -13.33 -9.87
N MET A 12 -2.01 -13.83 -9.45
CA MET A 12 -3.02 -14.42 -10.36
C MET A 12 -4.19 -13.49 -10.72
N ARG A 13 -4.43 -12.43 -9.93
CA ARG A 13 -5.67 -11.65 -10.02
C ARG A 13 -5.39 -10.19 -10.37
N ASP A 14 -6.05 -9.73 -11.42
CA ASP A 14 -6.04 -8.34 -11.87
C ASP A 14 -6.56 -7.40 -10.77
N ASP A 15 -6.09 -6.16 -10.79
CA ASP A 15 -6.57 -5.04 -9.98
C ASP A 15 -6.38 -5.18 -8.45
N ARG A 16 -5.55 -6.14 -8.01
CA ARG A 16 -5.29 -6.40 -6.58
C ARG A 16 -3.86 -6.17 -6.13
N TRP A 17 -2.97 -5.89 -7.07
CA TRP A 17 -1.55 -5.71 -6.80
C TRP A 17 -1.22 -4.23 -6.81
N ILE A 18 -0.62 -3.77 -5.72
CA ILE A 18 -0.09 -2.41 -5.60
C ILE A 18 1.40 -2.53 -5.29
N LEU A 19 2.23 -2.05 -6.21
CA LEU A 19 3.67 -1.96 -6.03
C LEU A 19 4.04 -0.52 -5.71
N VAL A 20 4.60 -0.32 -4.52
CA VAL A 20 5.04 0.99 -4.04
C VAL A 20 6.56 1.05 -4.09
N PHE A 21 7.08 1.91 -4.94
CA PHE A 21 8.51 2.17 -5.07
C PHE A 21 8.89 3.28 -4.09
N LYS A 22 9.81 2.96 -3.19
CA LYS A 22 10.35 3.89 -2.19
C LYS A 22 11.68 4.51 -2.60
N ASP A 23 12.14 4.16 -3.80
CA ASP A 23 13.35 4.65 -4.44
C ASP A 23 13.01 5.25 -5.82
N PHE A 24 14.05 5.76 -6.49
CA PHE A 24 13.96 6.28 -7.85
C PHE A 24 14.34 5.21 -8.90
N ASP A 25 14.50 3.94 -8.49
CA ASP A 25 15.07 2.88 -9.33
C ASP A 25 14.01 2.02 -10.04
N MET A 26 12.80 2.56 -10.15
CA MET A 26 11.70 1.90 -10.83
C MET A 26 12.01 1.58 -12.31
N LYS A 27 12.95 2.29 -12.94
CA LYS A 27 13.40 2.03 -14.32
C LYS A 27 14.07 0.66 -14.46
N ASN A 28 14.75 0.18 -13.41
CA ASN A 28 15.39 -1.13 -13.38
C ASN A 28 14.43 -2.28 -13.05
N PHE A 29 13.19 -1.96 -12.64
CA PHE A 29 12.19 -2.98 -12.35
C PHE A 29 11.66 -3.64 -13.62
N ASN A 30 11.84 -4.96 -13.72
CA ASN A 30 11.35 -5.73 -14.85
C ASN A 30 9.81 -5.84 -14.84
N LYS A 31 9.14 -4.93 -15.55
CA LYS A 31 7.67 -4.89 -15.67
C LYS A 31 7.04 -6.14 -16.31
N SER A 32 7.82 -7.01 -16.96
CA SER A 32 7.33 -8.30 -17.50
C SER A 32 7.00 -9.34 -16.42
N LEU A 33 7.17 -8.99 -15.14
CA LEU A 33 6.87 -9.83 -13.98
C LEU A 33 5.37 -9.99 -13.73
N SER A 34 4.50 -9.10 -14.24
CA SER A 34 3.06 -9.15 -13.99
C SER A 34 2.26 -9.45 -15.27
N LYS A 35 1.68 -10.66 -15.35
CA LYS A 35 0.59 -10.94 -16.30
C LYS A 35 -0.74 -10.29 -15.86
N ALA A 36 -0.85 -9.96 -14.57
CA ALA A 36 -2.01 -9.32 -13.99
C ALA A 36 -1.90 -7.79 -14.03
N ALA A 37 -3.03 -7.08 -14.03
CA ALA A 37 -3.07 -5.64 -13.86
C ALA A 37 -2.54 -5.22 -12.47
N VAL A 38 -1.45 -4.46 -12.45
CA VAL A 38 -0.78 -3.95 -11.25
C VAL A 38 -0.88 -2.43 -11.19
N THR A 39 -1.16 -1.89 -10.01
CA THR A 39 -1.03 -0.46 -9.73
C THR A 39 0.39 -0.15 -9.29
N TYR A 40 1.04 0.78 -9.98
CA TYR A 40 2.37 1.28 -9.67
C TYR A 40 2.25 2.62 -8.96
N ILE A 41 2.88 2.75 -7.80
CA ILE A 41 3.02 4.00 -7.05
C ILE A 41 4.51 4.33 -7.02
N THR A 42 4.91 5.41 -7.68
CA THR A 42 6.32 5.71 -7.97
C THR A 42 6.62 7.16 -7.62
N ILE A 43 7.79 7.43 -7.07
CA ILE A 43 8.18 8.81 -6.72
C ILE A 43 8.33 9.63 -8.02
N GLU A 44 7.86 10.89 -8.00
CA GLU A 44 8.04 11.84 -9.08
C GLU A 44 9.51 12.25 -9.20
N GLU A 45 10.09 12.21 -10.41
CA GLU A 45 11.52 12.50 -10.62
C GLU A 45 11.92 13.89 -10.12
N GLU A 46 11.00 14.88 -10.18
CA GLU A 46 11.19 16.22 -9.64
C GLU A 46 11.49 16.22 -8.12
N SER A 47 10.97 15.23 -7.38
CA SER A 47 11.26 15.05 -5.95
C SER A 47 12.75 14.74 -5.70
N CYS A 48 13.44 14.09 -6.65
CA CYS A 48 14.87 13.83 -6.56
C CYS A 48 15.67 15.14 -6.63
N CYS A 49 15.30 16.03 -7.54
CA CYS A 49 15.97 17.33 -7.69
C CYS A 49 15.83 18.19 -6.45
N LEU A 50 14.62 18.22 -5.88
CA LEU A 50 14.36 18.95 -4.64
C LEU A 50 15.14 18.36 -3.45
N LEU A 51 15.27 17.03 -3.36
CA LEU A 51 16.11 16.38 -2.34
C LEU A 51 17.59 16.77 -2.46
N LEU A 52 18.08 16.94 -3.68
CA LEU A 52 19.45 17.36 -3.94
C LEU A 52 19.65 18.88 -3.82
N SER A 53 18.59 19.64 -3.49
CA SER A 53 18.61 21.11 -3.51
C SER A 53 19.03 21.69 -4.88
N LEU A 54 18.65 21.02 -5.96
CA LEU A 54 18.89 21.42 -7.35
C LEU A 54 17.63 22.04 -7.96
N GLU A 55 17.78 22.76 -9.07
CA GLU A 55 16.65 23.30 -9.84
C GLU A 55 15.74 22.18 -10.40
N TYR A 56 14.50 22.54 -10.77
CA TYR A 56 13.43 21.63 -11.20
C TYR A 56 13.74 20.75 -12.44
N SER A 57 14.88 20.94 -13.10
CA SER A 57 15.30 20.21 -14.31
C SER A 57 16.66 19.50 -14.14
N CYS A 58 16.84 18.75 -13.06
CA CYS A 58 18.04 17.94 -12.84
C CYS A 58 17.89 16.51 -13.39
N VAL A 59 19.01 15.85 -13.67
CA VAL A 59 19.04 14.40 -13.91
C VAL A 59 19.26 13.70 -12.58
N CYS A 60 18.29 12.88 -12.16
CA CYS A 60 18.40 12.12 -10.92
C CYS A 60 19.50 11.04 -11.04
N PRO A 61 20.50 11.02 -10.14
CA PRO A 61 21.54 10.00 -10.17
C PRO A 61 21.00 8.64 -9.73
N GLU A 62 21.52 7.56 -10.32
CA GLU A 62 21.05 6.19 -10.07
C GLU A 62 21.25 5.74 -8.61
N ASN A 63 22.30 6.23 -7.94
CA ASN A 63 22.64 5.86 -6.56
C ASN A 63 22.38 6.99 -5.56
N ILE A 64 21.19 7.61 -5.63
CA ILE A 64 20.84 8.66 -4.67
C ILE A 64 20.68 8.11 -3.24
N GLN A 65 21.44 8.66 -2.31
CA GLN A 65 21.30 8.39 -0.88
C GLN A 65 20.23 9.30 -0.26
N VAL A 66 18.96 8.91 -0.40
CA VAL A 66 17.79 9.69 0.07
C VAL A 66 17.95 10.20 1.50
N LEU A 67 18.37 9.33 2.43
CA LEU A 67 18.53 9.72 3.84
C LEU A 67 19.63 10.77 4.05
N GLN A 68 20.75 10.64 3.34
CA GLN A 68 21.85 11.60 3.45
C GLN A 68 21.44 12.97 2.91
N SER A 69 20.76 13.00 1.76
CA SER A 69 20.18 14.22 1.20
C SER A 69 19.17 14.86 2.15
N PHE A 70 18.31 14.05 2.78
CA PHE A 70 17.36 14.52 3.79
C PHE A 70 18.07 15.15 5.00
N TYR A 71 19.08 14.50 5.58
CA TYR A 71 19.85 15.07 6.70
C TYR A 71 20.48 16.42 6.34
N ASN A 72 21.04 16.56 5.14
CA ASN A 72 21.60 17.83 4.67
C ASN A 72 20.55 18.93 4.59
N ILE A 73 19.33 18.61 4.15
CA ILE A 73 18.22 19.56 4.14
C ILE A 73 17.84 19.97 5.57
N ILE A 74 17.77 19.03 6.51
CA ILE A 74 17.46 19.33 7.91
C ILE A 74 18.52 20.23 8.53
N LEU A 75 19.81 19.94 8.34
CA LEU A 75 20.90 20.76 8.86
C LEU A 75 20.85 22.19 8.31
N LYS A 76 20.60 22.35 7.01
CA LYS A 76 20.41 23.67 6.39
C LYS A 76 19.18 24.39 6.94
N SER A 77 18.07 23.68 7.15
CA SER A 77 16.84 24.23 7.70
C SER A 77 17.00 24.67 9.16
N LEU A 78 17.78 23.92 9.96
CA LEU A 78 18.13 24.30 11.32
C LEU A 78 18.99 25.57 11.34
N ALA A 79 20.04 25.62 10.52
CA ALA A 79 20.88 26.82 10.41
C ALA A 79 20.06 28.05 10.00
N GLU A 80 19.20 27.92 8.99
CA GLU A 80 18.29 28.99 8.55
C GLU A 80 17.30 29.42 9.64
N THR A 81 16.82 28.48 10.46
CA THR A 81 15.94 28.77 11.60
C THR A 81 16.67 29.61 12.64
N PHE A 82 17.91 29.28 12.99
CA PHE A 82 18.71 30.08 13.93
C PHE A 82 19.01 31.46 13.37
N SER A 83 19.40 31.57 12.09
CA SER A 83 19.60 32.87 11.43
C SER A 83 18.35 33.74 11.43
N ARG A 84 17.16 33.13 11.28
CA ARG A 84 15.88 33.84 11.33
C ARG A 84 15.49 34.28 12.74
N LEU A 85 15.86 33.52 13.77
CA LEU A 85 15.61 33.91 15.16
C LEU A 85 16.54 35.06 15.58
N ASP A 86 17.80 34.99 15.16
CA ASP A 86 18.78 36.07 15.38
C ASP A 86 18.32 37.39 14.72
N SER A 87 17.84 37.34 13.47
CA SER A 87 17.33 38.53 12.77
C SER A 87 16.07 39.13 13.40
N LEU A 88 15.32 38.36 14.19
CA LEU A 88 14.17 38.82 14.97
C LEU A 88 14.57 39.33 16.37
N GLY A 89 15.86 39.39 16.68
CA GLY A 89 16.36 39.78 18.01
C GLY A 89 16.08 38.73 19.09
N LYS A 90 15.72 37.50 18.69
CA LYS A 90 15.45 36.37 19.59
C LYS A 90 16.72 35.58 19.79
N VAL A 91 17.69 36.19 20.45
CA VAL A 91 18.99 35.58 20.75
C VAL A 91 18.80 34.50 21.82
N PHE A 92 19.31 33.30 21.55
CA PHE A 92 19.42 32.25 22.56
C PHE A 92 20.63 32.54 23.45
N ASP A 93 20.43 32.55 24.76
CA ASP A 93 21.56 32.49 25.68
C ASP A 93 22.32 31.18 25.44
N THR A 94 23.62 31.26 25.24
CA THR A 94 24.50 30.11 24.98
C THR A 94 24.74 29.26 26.23
N THR A 95 24.19 29.68 27.38
CA THR A 95 24.31 28.99 28.65
C THR A 95 22.94 28.46 29.08
N PHE A 96 22.84 27.14 29.18
CA PHE A 96 21.65 26.44 29.60
C PHE A 96 21.97 25.66 30.88
N ASP A 97 21.31 26.02 31.98
CA ASP A 97 21.36 25.22 33.20
C ASP A 97 20.19 24.23 33.20
N CYS A 98 20.51 22.95 32.97
CA CYS A 98 19.51 21.88 32.97
C CYS A 98 18.97 21.54 34.37
N ASN A 99 19.51 22.15 35.44
CA ASN A 99 19.11 21.86 36.82
C ASN A 99 18.09 22.85 37.40
N THR A 100 17.82 23.97 36.73
CA THR A 100 16.83 24.94 37.19
C THR A 100 15.45 24.63 36.59
N SER A 101 14.44 24.41 37.45
CA SER A 101 13.05 24.39 37.01
C SER A 101 12.67 25.75 36.41
N ASP A 102 11.97 25.76 35.26
CA ASP A 102 11.55 26.96 34.51
C ASP A 102 10.61 27.84 35.35
N SER A 103 11.17 28.62 36.28
CA SER A 103 10.43 29.48 37.21
C SER A 103 9.81 30.69 36.52
N ASP A 104 10.37 31.10 35.37
CA ASP A 104 10.03 32.33 34.66
C ASP A 104 9.21 32.08 33.37
N GLY A 105 8.97 30.82 32.99
CA GLY A 105 8.29 30.46 31.73
C GLY A 105 9.06 30.78 30.45
N LYS A 106 10.33 31.21 30.57
CA LYS A 106 11.19 31.60 29.44
C LYS A 106 11.45 30.41 28.53
N MET A 107 11.61 29.20 29.10
CA MET A 107 11.83 27.98 28.34
C MET A 107 10.65 27.68 27.40
N ALA A 108 9.43 27.86 27.88
CA ALA A 108 8.22 27.68 27.08
C ALA A 108 8.14 28.69 25.92
N VAL A 109 8.56 29.94 26.15
CA VAL A 109 8.60 30.99 25.12
C VAL A 109 9.66 30.69 24.06
N TYR A 110 10.88 30.34 24.45
CA TYR A 110 11.95 29.97 23.51
C TYR A 110 11.58 28.75 22.67
N ASN A 111 10.99 27.72 23.30
CA ASN A 111 10.51 26.54 22.58
C ASN A 111 9.41 26.91 21.57
N LYS A 112 8.46 27.76 21.94
CA LYS A 112 7.40 28.21 21.03
C LYS A 112 7.98 29.00 19.85
N ASP A 113 8.91 29.90 20.12
CA ASP A 113 9.53 30.75 19.11
C ASP A 113 10.38 29.93 18.13
N PHE A 114 11.19 29.00 18.66
CA PHE A 114 11.94 28.05 17.86
C PHE A 114 11.01 27.20 16.98
N LEU A 115 10.01 26.56 17.56
CA LEU A 115 9.10 25.68 16.81
C LEU A 115 8.31 26.45 15.74
N THR A 116 7.97 27.71 16.00
CA THR A 116 7.30 28.57 15.02
C THR A 116 8.22 28.91 13.86
N ALA A 117 9.44 29.38 14.13
CA ALA A 117 10.43 29.69 13.09
C ALA A 117 10.82 28.43 12.30
N PHE A 118 11.04 27.31 13.00
CA PHE A 118 11.39 26.03 12.39
C PHE A 118 10.27 25.55 11.47
N LYS A 119 9.01 25.58 11.93
CA LYS A 119 7.85 25.21 11.11
C LYS A 119 7.76 26.05 9.84
N ASP A 120 7.97 27.36 9.93
CA ASP A 120 7.93 28.24 8.76
C ASP A 120 9.06 27.92 7.75
N VAL A 121 10.28 27.65 8.24
CA VAL A 121 11.42 27.27 7.39
C VAL A 121 11.21 25.89 6.75
N ILE A 122 10.63 24.93 7.47
CA ILE A 122 10.30 23.63 6.89
C ILE A 122 9.19 23.78 5.83
N ASN A 123 8.13 24.53 6.13
CA ASN A 123 6.99 24.69 5.22
C ASN A 123 7.30 25.56 3.98
N SER A 124 8.39 26.34 3.99
CA SER A 124 8.85 27.05 2.78
C SER A 124 9.42 26.11 1.72
N ARG A 125 9.74 24.86 2.10
CA ARG A 125 10.33 23.84 1.23
C ARG A 125 9.26 22.83 0.83
N SER A 126 9.18 22.52 -0.47
CA SER A 126 8.15 21.62 -1.00
C SER A 126 8.39 20.13 -0.72
N ILE A 127 9.64 19.73 -0.45
CA ILE A 127 10.07 18.32 -0.32
C ILE A 127 10.08 17.80 1.12
N ILE A 128 9.86 18.66 2.10
CA ILE A 128 9.80 18.29 3.52
C ILE A 128 8.56 18.87 4.17
N GLY A 129 8.10 18.25 5.25
CA GLY A 129 6.95 18.72 6.03
C GLY A 129 7.19 18.55 7.51
N PHE A 130 6.48 19.32 8.32
CA PHE A 130 6.54 19.27 9.78
C PHE A 130 5.17 19.00 10.39
N ASP A 131 5.04 17.90 11.12
CA ASP A 131 3.87 17.62 11.94
C ASP A 131 4.00 18.33 13.30
N SER A 132 3.13 19.30 13.55
CA SER A 132 3.15 20.09 14.79
C SER A 132 2.73 19.28 16.04
N VAL A 133 1.96 18.21 15.86
CA VAL A 133 1.47 17.37 16.97
C VAL A 133 2.55 16.38 17.37
N SER A 134 3.05 15.59 16.42
CA SER A 134 4.07 14.59 16.70
C SER A 134 5.51 15.14 16.71
N ARG A 135 5.70 16.41 16.30
CA ARG A 135 6.99 17.10 16.17
C ARG A 135 7.97 16.40 15.24
N HIS A 136 7.48 15.58 14.32
CA HIS A 136 8.30 14.90 13.32
C HIS A 136 8.45 15.74 12.05
N VAL A 137 9.66 15.74 11.50
CA VAL A 137 9.92 16.19 10.13
C VAL A 137 9.91 14.96 9.23
N PHE A 138 9.24 15.06 8.09
CA PHE A 138 9.13 13.98 7.11
C PHE A 138 9.46 14.48 5.71
N ILE A 139 9.81 13.54 4.82
CA ILE A 139 9.96 13.82 3.39
C ILE A 139 8.56 13.80 2.76
N ASN A 140 8.18 14.90 2.13
CA ASN A 140 6.93 15.01 1.40
C ASN A 140 7.13 14.58 -0.07
N PHE A 141 7.30 13.28 -0.28
CA PHE A 141 7.38 12.73 -1.63
C PHE A 141 6.06 12.91 -2.38
N LYS A 142 6.15 13.38 -3.61
CA LYS A 142 5.05 13.32 -4.56
C LYS A 142 5.16 12.01 -5.34
N TYR A 143 4.05 11.29 -5.42
CA TYR A 143 3.98 10.01 -6.11
C TYR A 143 3.07 10.10 -7.33
N ASN A 144 3.50 9.47 -8.41
CA ASN A 144 2.64 9.13 -9.54
C ASN A 144 1.96 7.79 -9.28
N VAL A 145 0.66 7.72 -9.53
CA VAL A 145 -0.13 6.50 -9.45
C VAL A 145 -0.54 6.11 -10.86
N ALA A 146 -0.22 4.89 -11.28
CA ALA A 146 -0.46 4.40 -12.63
C ALA A 146 -0.96 2.96 -12.64
N LEU A 147 -1.83 2.61 -13.59
CA LEU A 147 -2.43 1.27 -13.70
C LEU A 147 -1.91 0.50 -14.92
N GLY A 148 -1.36 -0.69 -14.68
CA GLY A 148 -0.81 -1.59 -15.69
C GLY A 148 0.56 -1.16 -16.20
N ASP A 149 0.66 0.06 -16.74
CA ASP A 149 1.93 0.69 -17.10
C ASP A 149 1.98 2.13 -16.58
N VAL A 150 3.19 2.62 -16.32
CA VAL A 150 3.48 3.95 -15.76
C VAL A 150 3.01 5.08 -16.68
N LYS A 151 2.86 4.80 -17.98
CA LYS A 151 2.28 5.73 -18.95
C LYS A 151 0.77 5.93 -18.76
N ASN A 152 0.08 4.95 -18.18
CA ASN A 152 -1.34 5.05 -17.85
C ASN A 152 -1.50 5.66 -16.45
N ARG A 153 -1.05 6.91 -16.30
CA ARG A 153 -1.18 7.65 -15.04
C ARG A 153 -2.67 7.87 -14.74
N VAL A 154 -3.06 7.51 -13.52
CA VAL A 154 -4.44 7.63 -13.03
C VAL A 154 -4.58 8.72 -11.97
N GLY A 155 -3.47 9.16 -11.38
CA GLY A 155 -3.47 10.24 -10.41
C GLY A 155 -2.09 10.53 -9.83
N LYS A 156 -2.09 11.46 -8.87
CA LYS A 156 -0.94 11.77 -8.03
C LYS A 156 -1.32 11.59 -6.56
N TRP A 157 -0.37 11.17 -5.74
CA TRP A 157 -0.54 11.09 -4.30
C TRP A 157 0.54 11.91 -3.58
N SER A 158 0.16 12.63 -2.54
CA SER A 158 1.08 13.31 -1.63
C SER A 158 0.50 13.32 -0.21
N VAL A 159 1.34 13.56 0.79
CA VAL A 159 0.91 13.57 2.20
C VAL A 159 -0.11 14.68 2.46
N ASP A 160 0.05 15.84 1.81
CA ASP A 160 -0.80 17.01 1.98
C ASP A 160 -2.17 16.92 1.29
N LYS A 161 -2.26 16.21 0.15
CA LYS A 161 -3.49 16.17 -0.68
C LYS A 161 -4.14 14.80 -0.76
N GLY A 162 -3.48 13.75 -0.29
CA GLY A 162 -3.91 12.38 -0.53
C GLY A 162 -3.89 12.03 -2.03
N LEU A 163 -4.73 11.08 -2.44
CA LEU A 163 -4.86 10.68 -3.84
C LEU A 163 -5.73 11.70 -4.60
N VAL A 164 -5.13 12.38 -5.58
CA VAL A 164 -5.81 13.25 -6.53
C VAL A 164 -5.82 12.53 -7.88
N LEU A 165 -7.02 12.19 -8.36
CA LEU A 165 -7.20 11.52 -9.64
C LEU A 165 -7.04 12.50 -10.80
N GLU A 166 -6.58 11.98 -11.95
CA GLU A 166 -6.65 12.72 -13.21
C GLU A 166 -8.12 12.93 -13.61
N ASN A 167 -8.45 14.13 -14.10
CA ASN A 167 -9.84 14.56 -14.35
C ASN A 167 -10.64 13.63 -15.30
N SER A 168 -9.97 12.81 -16.11
CA SER A 168 -10.57 11.87 -17.06
C SER A 168 -10.66 10.43 -16.55
N TYR A 169 -10.09 10.11 -15.38
CA TYR A 169 -10.00 8.74 -14.90
C TYR A 169 -11.22 8.35 -14.06
N ILE A 170 -11.92 7.29 -14.48
CA ILE A 170 -13.03 6.69 -13.73
C ILE A 170 -12.52 5.44 -13.02
N VAL A 171 -12.54 5.46 -11.69
CA VAL A 171 -12.17 4.30 -10.87
C VAL A 171 -13.17 3.18 -11.10
N LYS A 172 -12.69 2.06 -11.65
CA LYS A 172 -13.50 0.84 -11.74
C LYS A 172 -13.49 0.14 -10.38
N PRO A 173 -14.66 -0.18 -9.82
CA PRO A 173 -14.71 -0.93 -8.57
C PRO A 173 -14.09 -2.31 -8.78
N VAL A 174 -13.19 -2.69 -7.87
CA VAL A 174 -12.58 -4.02 -7.86
C VAL A 174 -13.70 -5.06 -7.71
N LYS A 175 -13.74 -6.04 -8.60
CA LYS A 175 -14.69 -7.15 -8.47
C LYS A 175 -14.37 -7.91 -7.20
N ARG A 176 -15.38 -8.09 -6.35
CA ARG A 176 -15.25 -8.92 -5.15
C ARG A 176 -14.90 -10.34 -5.58
N PHE A 177 -14.09 -11.00 -4.77
CA PHE A 177 -13.70 -12.38 -4.98
C PHE A 177 -14.02 -13.19 -3.72
N PHE A 178 -14.63 -14.35 -3.88
CA PHE A 178 -14.96 -15.25 -2.77
C PHE A 178 -14.37 -16.66 -2.97
N ARG A 179 -13.87 -17.26 -1.88
CA ARG A 179 -13.61 -18.70 -1.82
C ARG A 179 -14.85 -19.35 -1.26
N VAL A 180 -15.48 -20.24 -2.03
CA VAL A 180 -16.74 -20.87 -1.66
C VAL A 180 -16.48 -22.33 -1.36
N GLY A 181 -16.54 -22.70 -0.09
CA GLY A 181 -16.42 -24.08 0.35
C GLY A 181 -17.61 -24.92 -0.15
N VAL A 182 -17.34 -26.11 -0.67
CA VAL A 182 -18.35 -27.04 -1.18
C VAL A 182 -18.10 -28.46 -0.67
N ALA A 183 -19.16 -29.17 -0.28
CA ALA A 183 -19.12 -30.58 0.11
C ALA A 183 -20.12 -31.37 -0.74
N GLU A 184 -19.84 -32.66 -0.97
CA GLU A 184 -20.68 -33.52 -1.79
C GLU A 184 -22.00 -33.84 -1.06
N SER A 185 -23.12 -33.40 -1.65
CA SER A 185 -24.48 -33.63 -1.19
C SER A 185 -25.44 -33.52 -2.38
N VAL A 186 -25.94 -34.65 -2.85
CA VAL A 186 -26.93 -34.69 -3.94
C VAL A 186 -28.31 -34.29 -3.39
N PRO A 187 -29.09 -33.43 -4.07
CA PRO A 187 -28.86 -32.80 -5.38
C PRO A 187 -28.26 -31.38 -5.33
N TRP A 188 -27.75 -30.96 -4.17
CA TRP A 188 -27.32 -29.59 -3.90
C TRP A 188 -25.97 -29.23 -4.52
N SER A 189 -24.96 -30.08 -4.33
CA SER A 189 -23.63 -29.93 -4.87
C SER A 189 -22.95 -31.29 -4.97
N TYR A 190 -22.54 -31.73 -6.15
CA TYR A 190 -21.95 -33.04 -6.36
C TYR A 190 -20.91 -33.02 -7.47
N LYS A 191 -19.96 -33.97 -7.41
CA LYS A 191 -18.95 -34.16 -8.45
C LYS A 191 -19.61 -34.77 -9.69
N VAL A 192 -19.36 -34.21 -10.87
CA VAL A 192 -19.85 -34.78 -12.12
C VAL A 192 -19.02 -36.02 -12.46
N ARG A 193 -19.70 -37.13 -12.76
CA ARG A 193 -19.07 -38.42 -13.03
C ARG A 193 -19.41 -38.91 -14.44
N ASN A 194 -18.49 -39.64 -15.07
CA ASN A 194 -18.75 -40.32 -16.35
C ASN A 194 -19.53 -41.62 -16.15
N HIS A 195 -19.82 -42.34 -17.24
CA HIS A 195 -20.51 -43.64 -17.22
C HIS A 195 -19.75 -44.73 -16.41
N GLU A 196 -18.45 -44.55 -16.19
CA GLU A 196 -17.58 -45.45 -15.41
C GLU A 196 -17.42 -44.98 -13.95
N ASN A 197 -18.25 -44.01 -13.52
CA ASN A 197 -18.25 -43.44 -12.16
C ASN A 197 -16.98 -42.64 -11.78
N LEU A 198 -16.15 -42.28 -12.76
CA LEU A 198 -14.96 -41.46 -12.58
C LEU A 198 -15.30 -39.97 -12.57
N VAL A 199 -14.73 -39.22 -11.63
CA VAL A 199 -14.90 -37.76 -11.51
C VAL A 199 -14.31 -37.07 -12.74
N LEU A 200 -15.15 -36.30 -13.44
CA LEU A 200 -14.70 -35.49 -14.56
C LEU A 200 -13.84 -34.31 -14.07
N LYS A 201 -12.83 -33.97 -14.85
CA LYS A 201 -11.95 -32.83 -14.59
C LYS A 201 -11.97 -31.83 -15.74
N ASP A 202 -11.82 -30.55 -15.41
CA ASP A 202 -11.69 -29.49 -16.39
C ASP A 202 -10.31 -29.50 -17.08
N LYS A 203 -10.11 -28.60 -18.05
CA LYS A 203 -8.83 -28.45 -18.77
C LYS A 203 -7.65 -28.07 -17.86
N SER A 204 -7.92 -27.57 -16.66
CA SER A 204 -6.95 -27.18 -15.65
C SER A 204 -6.70 -28.28 -14.61
N GLY A 205 -7.38 -29.43 -14.74
CA GLY A 205 -7.26 -30.58 -13.84
C GLY A 205 -8.11 -30.49 -12.57
N ASN A 206 -8.98 -29.48 -12.44
CA ASN A 206 -9.88 -29.35 -11.30
C ASN A 206 -11.11 -30.24 -11.47
N GLU A 207 -11.62 -30.80 -10.38
CA GLU A 207 -12.86 -31.58 -10.39
C GLU A 207 -14.04 -30.73 -10.87
N ILE A 208 -14.90 -31.29 -11.72
CA ILE A 208 -16.12 -30.63 -12.19
C ILE A 208 -17.23 -30.88 -11.17
N TRP A 209 -17.86 -29.80 -10.72
CA TRP A 209 -18.96 -29.82 -9.77
C TRP A 209 -20.25 -29.31 -10.40
N ASP A 210 -21.37 -29.91 -10.02
CA ASP A 210 -22.72 -29.53 -10.45
C ASP A 210 -23.74 -29.61 -9.29
N GLY A 211 -24.95 -29.09 -9.48
CA GLY A 211 -26.03 -29.13 -8.51
C GLY A 211 -26.68 -27.78 -8.22
N TYR A 212 -27.83 -27.82 -7.55
CA TYR A 212 -28.69 -26.65 -7.34
C TYR A 212 -27.98 -25.46 -6.69
N CYS A 213 -27.16 -25.71 -5.66
CA CYS A 213 -26.43 -24.65 -4.96
C CYS A 213 -25.37 -23.99 -5.86
N LEU A 214 -24.81 -24.72 -6.83
CA LEU A 214 -23.83 -24.17 -7.77
C LEU A 214 -24.49 -23.35 -8.85
N ASP A 215 -25.68 -23.74 -9.33
CA ASP A 215 -26.46 -22.90 -10.26
C ASP A 215 -26.96 -21.62 -9.58
N PHE A 216 -27.39 -21.74 -8.33
CA PHE A 216 -27.70 -20.58 -7.50
C PHE A 216 -26.47 -19.68 -7.32
N LEU A 217 -25.31 -20.23 -7.00
CA LEU A 217 -24.05 -19.48 -6.85
C LEU A 217 -23.64 -18.78 -8.15
N LYS A 218 -23.74 -19.45 -9.30
CA LYS A 218 -23.48 -18.86 -10.62
C LYS A 218 -24.41 -17.65 -10.86
N ARG A 219 -25.70 -17.77 -10.52
CA ARG A 219 -26.65 -16.65 -10.65
C ARG A 219 -26.31 -15.52 -9.69
N LEU A 220 -26.02 -15.84 -8.44
CA LEU A 220 -25.66 -14.88 -7.40
C LEU A 220 -24.41 -14.08 -7.79
N ALA A 221 -23.38 -14.75 -8.28
CA ALA A 221 -22.14 -14.14 -8.77
C ALA A 221 -22.39 -13.16 -9.92
N LYS A 222 -23.31 -13.51 -10.83
CA LYS A 222 -23.71 -12.65 -11.95
C LYS A 222 -24.43 -11.38 -11.48
N GLU A 223 -25.43 -11.53 -10.62
CA GLU A 223 -26.23 -10.41 -10.11
C GLU A 223 -25.41 -9.45 -9.23
N MET A 224 -24.60 -10.03 -8.34
CA MET A 224 -23.76 -9.26 -7.41
C MET A 224 -22.39 -8.88 -7.98
N LYS A 225 -22.10 -9.26 -9.23
CA LYS A 225 -20.88 -8.94 -9.98
C LYS A 225 -19.58 -9.33 -9.24
N PHE A 226 -19.54 -10.52 -8.66
CA PHE A 226 -18.33 -11.08 -8.04
C PHE A 226 -17.78 -12.28 -8.81
N THR A 227 -16.51 -12.60 -8.57
CA THR A 227 -15.86 -13.83 -9.03
C THR A 227 -15.65 -14.77 -7.84
N TYR A 228 -15.53 -16.07 -8.09
CA TYR A 228 -15.32 -17.05 -7.03
C TYR A 228 -14.50 -18.24 -7.51
N GLU A 229 -13.94 -18.98 -6.56
CA GLU A 229 -13.43 -20.33 -6.78
C GLU A 229 -14.08 -21.29 -5.79
N LEU A 230 -14.32 -22.52 -6.23
CA LEU A 230 -14.82 -23.58 -5.37
C LEU A 230 -13.66 -24.19 -4.59
N VAL A 231 -13.87 -24.41 -3.30
CA VAL A 231 -12.92 -25.10 -2.42
C VAL A 231 -13.59 -26.37 -1.92
N PRO A 232 -13.29 -27.52 -2.55
CA PRO A 232 -13.84 -28.80 -2.13
C PRO A 232 -13.43 -29.16 -0.70
N ASN A 233 -14.37 -29.61 0.11
CA ASN A 233 -14.13 -30.22 1.40
C ASN A 233 -14.81 -31.59 1.45
N GLU A 234 -14.23 -32.52 2.20
CA GLU A 234 -14.75 -33.87 2.36
C GLU A 234 -16.00 -33.92 3.25
N SER A 235 -16.22 -32.92 4.10
CA SER A 235 -17.35 -32.91 5.03
C SER A 235 -17.90 -31.51 5.33
N PHE A 236 -19.16 -31.44 5.76
CA PHE A 236 -19.76 -30.19 6.25
C PHE A 236 -19.11 -29.71 7.55
N GLY A 237 -18.72 -30.64 8.42
CA GLY A 237 -18.03 -30.34 9.67
C GLY A 237 -18.69 -30.97 10.88
N VAL A 238 -17.84 -31.40 11.81
CA VAL A 238 -18.23 -31.98 13.10
C VAL A 238 -17.53 -31.20 14.20
N ARG A 239 -18.23 -30.99 15.32
CA ARG A 239 -17.63 -30.39 16.50
C ARG A 239 -16.89 -31.46 17.29
N GLU A 240 -15.58 -31.31 17.40
CA GLU A 240 -14.73 -32.20 18.16
C GLU A 240 -14.83 -31.93 19.68
N PRO A 241 -14.48 -32.90 20.54
CA PRO A 241 -14.49 -32.73 22.00
C PRO A 241 -13.59 -31.60 22.51
N ASN A 242 -12.54 -31.26 21.76
CA ASN A 242 -11.65 -30.13 22.02
C ASN A 242 -12.31 -28.76 21.70
N GLY A 243 -13.54 -28.73 21.18
CA GLY A 243 -14.30 -27.54 20.82
C GLY A 243 -14.07 -27.01 19.41
N VAL A 244 -13.15 -27.60 18.65
CA VAL A 244 -12.82 -27.22 17.26
C VAL A 244 -13.85 -27.82 16.29
N TRP A 245 -14.16 -27.07 15.23
CA TRP A 245 -14.99 -27.55 14.13
C TRP A 245 -14.10 -28.04 12.98
N THR A 246 -14.45 -29.19 12.41
CA THR A 246 -13.85 -29.71 11.17
C THR A 246 -14.67 -29.30 9.94
N GLY A 247 -14.23 -29.73 8.75
CA GLY A 247 -14.98 -29.55 7.50
C GLY A 247 -15.21 -28.09 7.11
N LEU A 248 -16.25 -27.85 6.30
CA LEU A 248 -16.63 -26.51 5.85
C LEU A 248 -16.86 -25.52 7.01
N ILE A 249 -17.47 -25.96 8.11
CA ILE A 249 -17.70 -25.10 9.29
C ILE A 249 -16.36 -24.71 9.93
N GLY A 250 -15.41 -25.64 10.02
CA GLY A 250 -14.06 -25.38 10.49
C GLY A 250 -13.32 -24.37 9.63
N ASP A 251 -13.37 -24.54 8.32
CA ASP A 251 -12.72 -23.63 7.36
C ASP A 251 -13.29 -22.20 7.46
N LEU A 252 -14.61 -22.07 7.64
CA LEU A 252 -15.27 -20.79 7.87
C LEU A 252 -14.91 -20.16 9.21
N ALA A 253 -14.87 -20.94 10.29
CA ALA A 253 -14.55 -20.45 11.63
C ALA A 253 -13.09 -19.98 11.76
N THR A 254 -12.17 -20.66 11.08
CA THR A 254 -10.74 -20.35 11.13
C THR A 254 -10.29 -19.36 10.05
N GLY A 255 -11.12 -19.12 9.04
CA GLY A 255 -10.76 -18.33 7.85
C GLY A 255 -9.78 -19.05 6.92
N VAL A 256 -9.52 -20.33 7.16
CA VAL A 256 -8.62 -21.18 6.38
C VAL A 256 -9.47 -22.08 5.49
N ASN A 257 -9.99 -21.54 4.38
CA ASN A 257 -10.35 -22.41 3.26
C ASN A 257 -9.02 -22.93 2.70
N LYS A 258 -8.70 -24.22 2.81
CA LYS A 258 -7.47 -24.77 2.22
C LYS A 258 -7.69 -25.05 0.74
#